data_AF-A0A960AVL1-F1
#
_entry.id   AF-A0A960AVL1-F1
#
_cell.length_a   1.000
_cell.length_b   1.000
_cell.length_c   1.000
_cell.angle_alpha   90.00
_cell.angle_beta   90.00
_cell.angle_gamma   90.00
#
_symmetry.space_group_name_H-M   'P 1'
#
loop_
_entity.id
_entity.type
_entity.pdbx_description
1 polymer ?
#
loop_
_entity_poly.entity_id
_entity_poly.type
_entity_poly.pdbx_seq_one_letter_code
_entity_poly.pdbx_strand_id
1 'polypeptide(L)'
;MDPDSASGTSPLPRWAGAVGWALTATAITAWLLVLVFPGAPARSGPNCTATDGSCIGYPYTDAVDYVPGDFVWMVAAFLLGPLVAAVIAALQVRVPRSRTALGTLGLTFAGISAAVLMVDYYVQFTTVQTSLVKGELDGGLSVLSQYNPHGVFVALEDVGYFAMSLAFLLTGFALADTRRSERVLRRILIVVGALGVGALPLLVATLGTEMEYSYEVLALTVCWLGATAAGILVGLASRPYRA
;
A
#
# COMPACT_ATOMS: atom_id res chain seq x y z
N MET A 1 35.57 10.57 25.45
CA MET A 1 34.80 9.53 24.75
C MET A 1 33.77 10.28 23.94
N ASP A 2 34.03 10.43 22.64
CA ASP A 2 33.29 11.34 21.76
C ASP A 2 31.94 10.70 21.39
N PRO A 3 30.78 11.26 21.80
CA PRO A 3 29.48 10.61 21.63
C PRO A 3 28.98 10.60 20.18
N ASP A 4 29.65 11.29 19.25
CA ASP A 4 29.18 11.49 17.86
C ASP A 4 29.98 10.71 16.79
N SER A 5 30.93 9.87 17.19
CA SER A 5 31.89 9.25 16.25
C SER A 5 31.44 7.94 15.56
N ALA A 6 30.21 7.47 15.74
CA ALA A 6 29.76 6.20 15.13
C ALA A 6 28.66 6.38 14.06
N SER A 7 29.06 6.15 12.80
CA SER A 7 28.27 5.48 11.73
C SER A 7 27.41 6.28 10.73
N GLY A 8 27.65 7.58 10.54
CA GLY A 8 26.95 8.35 9.49
C GLY A 8 27.33 8.00 8.03
N THR A 9 28.37 7.19 7.78
CA THR A 9 29.00 7.04 6.45
C THR A 9 28.78 5.70 5.74
N SER A 10 28.37 4.64 6.43
CA SER A 10 28.19 3.33 5.78
C SER A 10 27.03 3.35 4.77
N PRO A 11 27.12 2.63 3.63
CA PRO A 11 25.97 2.39 2.75
C PRO A 11 24.92 1.53 3.48
N LEU A 12 23.67 1.57 3.00
CA LEU A 12 22.66 0.63 3.49
C LEU A 12 23.10 -0.82 3.21
N PRO A 13 22.66 -1.81 4.01
CA PRO A 13 22.94 -3.21 3.74
C PRO A 13 22.58 -3.61 2.29
N ARG A 14 23.33 -4.53 1.69
CA ARG A 14 23.09 -4.97 0.30
C ARG A 14 21.68 -5.56 0.13
N TRP A 15 21.17 -6.27 1.14
CA TRP A 15 19.83 -6.83 1.13
C TRP A 15 18.75 -5.74 1.08
N ALA A 16 18.98 -4.58 1.72
CA ALA A 16 18.05 -3.45 1.67
C ALA A 16 17.89 -2.93 0.24
N GLY A 17 18.98 -2.93 -0.54
CA GLY A 17 18.93 -2.53 -1.94
C GLY A 17 18.11 -3.49 -2.79
N ALA A 18 18.30 -4.80 -2.59
CA ALA A 18 17.51 -5.83 -3.28
C ALA A 18 16.02 -5.71 -2.94
N VAL A 19 15.68 -5.50 -1.66
CA VAL A 19 14.31 -5.27 -1.21
C VAL A 19 13.73 -3.98 -1.80
N GLY A 20 14.50 -2.89 -1.85
CA GLY A 20 14.04 -1.64 -2.47
C GLY A 20 13.73 -1.77 -3.97
N TRP A 21 14.57 -2.51 -4.72
CA TRP A 21 14.30 -2.80 -6.12
C TRP A 21 13.11 -3.75 -6.30
N ALA A 22 12.96 -4.76 -5.44
CA ALA A 22 11.80 -5.64 -5.44
C ALA A 22 10.52 -4.85 -5.17
N LEU A 23 10.51 -3.97 -4.17
CA LEU A 23 9.37 -3.08 -3.88
C LEU A 23 8.99 -2.24 -5.11
N THR A 24 9.99 -1.63 -5.75
CA THR A 24 9.78 -0.82 -6.96
C THR A 24 9.18 -1.64 -8.09
N ALA A 25 9.75 -2.82 -8.37
CA ALA A 25 9.26 -3.70 -9.43
C ALA A 25 7.83 -4.20 -9.16
N THR A 26 7.53 -4.59 -7.91
CA THR A 26 6.21 -5.04 -7.49
C THR A 26 5.18 -3.92 -7.62
N ALA A 27 5.48 -2.71 -7.15
CA ALA A 27 4.57 -1.57 -7.23
C ALA A 27 4.29 -1.15 -8.69
N ILE A 28 5.32 -1.12 -9.54
CA ILE A 28 5.14 -0.86 -10.98
C ILE A 28 4.30 -1.96 -11.63
N THR A 29 4.56 -3.23 -11.29
CA THR A 29 3.77 -4.36 -11.83
C THR A 29 2.30 -4.24 -11.42
N ALA A 30 2.02 -3.91 -10.16
CA ALA A 30 0.66 -3.71 -9.68
C ALA A 30 -0.04 -2.56 -10.44
N TRP A 31 0.64 -1.42 -10.62
CA TRP A 31 0.12 -0.30 -11.43
C TRP A 31 -0.18 -0.70 -12.88
N LEU A 32 0.74 -1.42 -13.52
CA LEU A 32 0.54 -1.89 -14.89
C LEU A 32 -0.66 -2.84 -15.00
N LEU A 33 -0.85 -3.72 -14.02
CA LEU A 33 -1.99 -4.63 -13.99
C LEU A 33 -3.32 -3.88 -13.82
N VAL A 34 -3.39 -2.87 -12.96
CA VAL A 34 -4.58 -2.00 -12.85
C VAL A 34 -4.86 -1.27 -14.17
N LEU A 35 -3.82 -0.77 -14.84
CA LEU A 35 -3.99 -0.04 -16.12
C LEU A 35 -4.40 -0.94 -17.29
N VAL A 36 -3.93 -2.20 -17.32
CA VAL A 36 -4.28 -3.18 -18.35
C VAL A 36 -5.68 -3.76 -18.14
N PHE A 37 -6.13 -3.83 -16.88
CA PHE A 37 -7.46 -4.30 -16.51
C PHE A 37 -8.25 -3.16 -15.84
N PRO A 38 -8.79 -2.21 -16.64
CA PRO A 38 -9.41 -0.97 -16.15
C PRO A 38 -10.72 -1.17 -15.37
N GLY A 39 -11.13 -2.42 -15.11
CA GLY A 39 -12.19 -2.74 -14.16
C GLY A 39 -11.79 -2.60 -12.69
N ALA A 40 -10.49 -2.43 -12.40
CA ALA A 40 -9.97 -2.23 -11.06
C ALA A 40 -9.95 -0.73 -10.66
N PRO A 41 -10.37 -0.36 -9.42
CA PRO A 41 -10.58 -1.28 -8.29
C PRO A 41 -11.94 -1.99 -8.22
N ALA A 42 -13.00 -1.51 -8.88
CA ALA A 42 -14.20 -2.32 -9.10
C ALA A 42 -15.09 -1.72 -10.19
N ARG A 43 -15.74 -2.59 -10.98
CA ARG A 43 -16.81 -2.23 -11.93
C ARG A 43 -18.15 -1.96 -11.22
N SER A 44 -18.12 -1.23 -10.12
CA SER A 44 -19.28 -0.89 -9.28
C SER A 44 -19.00 0.40 -8.51
N GLY A 45 -19.96 0.93 -7.75
CA GLY A 45 -19.79 2.14 -6.92
C GLY A 45 -19.54 3.43 -7.73
N PRO A 46 -18.84 4.45 -7.19
CA PRO A 46 -18.89 5.82 -7.70
C PRO A 46 -18.15 6.01 -9.03
N ASN A 47 -17.17 5.16 -9.34
CA ASN A 47 -16.44 5.21 -10.61
C ASN A 47 -17.16 4.47 -11.74
N CYS A 48 -18.30 3.82 -11.47
CA CYS A 48 -19.05 3.16 -12.51
C CYS A 48 -19.96 4.14 -13.26
N THR A 49 -19.48 4.65 -14.39
CA THR A 49 -20.30 5.54 -15.25
C THR A 49 -21.17 4.70 -16.18
N ALA A 50 -22.49 4.96 -16.17
CA ALA A 50 -23.50 4.20 -16.90
C ALA A 50 -23.31 4.16 -18.45
N THR A 51 -22.37 4.94 -18.98
CA THR A 51 -22.03 5.01 -20.40
C THR A 51 -21.40 3.73 -20.97
N ASP A 52 -20.85 2.85 -20.13
CA ASP A 52 -20.09 1.67 -20.59
C ASP A 52 -20.86 0.35 -20.46
N GLY A 53 -22.07 0.36 -19.87
CA GLY A 53 -22.93 -0.83 -19.75
C GLY A 53 -22.37 -2.01 -18.91
N SER A 54 -21.18 -1.86 -18.33
CA SER A 54 -20.46 -2.94 -17.60
C SER A 54 -20.56 -2.83 -16.08
N CYS A 55 -21.50 -2.05 -15.55
CA CYS A 55 -21.65 -1.88 -14.10
C CYS A 55 -22.27 -3.12 -13.48
N ILE A 56 -21.62 -3.63 -12.44
CA ILE A 56 -22.05 -4.80 -11.70
C ILE A 56 -22.89 -4.34 -10.51
N GLY A 57 -24.17 -4.68 -10.54
CA GLY A 57 -25.10 -4.40 -9.45
C GLY A 57 -25.05 -5.45 -8.35
N TYR A 58 -25.55 -5.10 -7.17
CA TYR A 58 -25.80 -6.07 -6.10
C TYR A 58 -26.71 -7.21 -6.61
N PRO A 59 -26.42 -8.51 -6.34
CA PRO A 59 -25.45 -9.04 -5.36
C PRO A 59 -24.03 -9.32 -5.92
N TYR A 60 -23.67 -8.73 -7.05
CA TYR A 60 -22.34 -8.78 -7.66
C TYR A 60 -21.91 -10.14 -8.23
N THR A 61 -22.88 -10.95 -8.66
CA THR A 61 -22.64 -12.31 -9.19
C THR A 61 -22.08 -12.30 -10.61
N ASP A 62 -22.40 -11.27 -11.39
CA ASP A 62 -21.93 -11.09 -12.78
C ASP A 62 -20.42 -10.78 -12.83
N ALA A 63 -19.79 -10.56 -11.68
CA ALA A 63 -18.34 -10.47 -11.52
C ALA A 63 -17.58 -11.69 -12.05
N VAL A 64 -18.24 -12.84 -12.17
CA VAL A 64 -17.64 -14.06 -12.74
C VAL A 64 -17.11 -13.85 -14.16
N ASP A 65 -17.74 -12.97 -14.95
CA ASP A 65 -17.35 -12.68 -16.34
C ASP A 65 -15.98 -11.99 -16.44
N TYR A 66 -15.50 -11.40 -15.35
CA TYR A 66 -14.25 -10.66 -15.27
C TYR A 66 -13.15 -11.43 -14.52
N VAL A 67 -13.41 -12.69 -14.13
CA VAL A 67 -12.42 -13.56 -13.52
C VAL A 67 -11.50 -14.17 -14.61
N PRO A 68 -10.16 -14.17 -14.42
CA PRO A 68 -9.40 -13.66 -13.27
C PRO A 68 -8.92 -12.21 -13.42
N GLY A 69 -9.22 -11.54 -14.55
CA GLY A 69 -8.67 -10.23 -14.93
C GLY A 69 -8.69 -9.20 -13.80
N ASP A 70 -9.86 -8.96 -13.21
CA ASP A 70 -10.05 -7.95 -12.16
C ASP A 70 -9.40 -8.33 -10.80
N PHE A 71 -8.80 -9.53 -10.68
CA PHE A 71 -8.11 -10.03 -9.48
C PHE A 71 -6.58 -10.09 -9.66
N VAL A 72 -6.06 -10.03 -10.88
CA VAL A 72 -4.62 -10.28 -11.15
C VAL A 72 -3.72 -9.24 -10.47
N TRP A 73 -4.16 -7.98 -10.40
CA TRP A 73 -3.38 -6.90 -9.77
C TRP A 73 -3.13 -7.17 -8.27
N MET A 74 -4.07 -7.84 -7.60
CA MET A 74 -3.99 -8.17 -6.18
C MET A 74 -2.85 -9.15 -5.88
N VAL A 75 -2.42 -9.97 -6.86
CA VAL A 75 -1.26 -10.86 -6.71
C VAL A 75 0.02 -10.06 -6.51
N ALA A 76 0.18 -8.95 -7.23
CA ALA A 76 1.30 -8.05 -7.03
C ALA A 76 1.12 -7.22 -5.73
N ALA A 77 -0.08 -6.71 -5.47
CA ALA A 77 -0.38 -5.92 -4.27
C ALA A 77 -0.19 -6.70 -2.96
N PHE A 78 -0.46 -8.01 -2.96
CA PHE A 78 -0.22 -8.93 -1.85
C PHE A 78 1.24 -8.88 -1.35
N LEU A 79 2.21 -8.73 -2.26
CA LEU A 79 3.63 -8.65 -1.90
C LEU A 79 4.07 -7.24 -1.48
N LEU A 80 3.28 -6.21 -1.78
CA LEU A 80 3.67 -4.82 -1.59
C LEU A 80 3.76 -4.46 -0.10
N GLY A 81 2.80 -4.89 0.72
CA GLY A 81 2.80 -4.67 2.17
C GLY A 81 4.07 -5.20 2.87
N PRO A 82 4.41 -6.49 2.73
CA PRO A 82 5.64 -7.06 3.30
C PRO A 82 6.92 -6.39 2.81
N LEU A 83 6.99 -6.01 1.54
CA LEU A 83 8.14 -5.31 0.98
C LEU A 83 8.28 -3.90 1.58
N VAL A 84 7.17 -3.18 1.79
CA VAL A 84 7.17 -1.90 2.52
C VAL A 84 7.69 -2.09 3.95
N ALA A 85 7.20 -3.10 4.67
CA ALA A 85 7.67 -3.39 6.02
C ALA A 85 9.17 -3.73 6.06
N ALA A 86 9.66 -4.50 5.09
CA ALA A 86 11.08 -4.83 4.96
C ALA A 86 11.95 -3.59 4.63
N VAL A 87 11.46 -2.68 3.79
CA VAL A 87 12.12 -1.39 3.55
C VAL A 87 12.17 -0.54 4.83
N ILE A 88 11.06 -0.43 5.57
CA ILE A 88 11.01 0.33 6.82
C ILE A 88 11.90 -0.30 7.90
N ALA A 89 11.99 -1.63 7.95
CA ALA A 89 12.92 -2.34 8.81
C ALA A 89 14.39 -2.02 8.44
N ALA A 90 14.71 -2.00 7.15
CA ALA A 90 16.04 -1.61 6.68
C ALA A 90 16.41 -0.18 7.07
N LEU A 91 15.43 0.73 7.08
CA LEU A 91 15.61 2.13 7.43
C LEU A 91 15.83 2.36 8.94
N GLN A 92 15.56 1.38 9.81
CA GLN A 92 15.80 1.50 11.25
C GLN A 92 17.28 1.78 11.57
N VAL A 93 18.21 1.31 10.74
CA VAL A 93 19.65 1.61 10.91
C VAL A 93 19.99 3.10 10.73
N ARG A 94 19.06 3.89 10.20
CA ARG A 94 19.20 5.34 9.98
C ARG A 94 18.43 6.19 11.00
N VAL A 95 17.74 5.55 11.93
CA VAL A 95 16.98 6.25 12.97
C VAL A 95 17.92 6.64 14.12
N PRO A 96 18.04 7.94 14.47
CA PRO A 96 18.81 8.37 15.63
C PRO A 96 18.27 7.77 16.93
N ARG A 97 19.14 7.54 17.92
CA ARG A 97 18.73 7.00 19.24
C ARG A 97 17.64 7.82 19.93
N SER A 98 17.60 9.13 19.70
CA SER A 98 16.57 10.03 20.25
C SER A 98 15.19 9.85 19.61
N ARG A 99 15.08 9.15 18.47
CA ARG A 99 13.84 8.94 17.71
C ARG A 99 13.48 7.46 17.53
N THR A 100 14.14 6.55 18.25
CA THR A 100 13.89 5.11 18.16
C THR A 100 12.43 4.75 18.36
N ALA A 101 11.74 5.38 19.32
CA ALA A 101 10.32 5.14 19.56
C ALA A 101 9.45 5.41 18.31
N LEU A 102 9.70 6.51 17.59
CA LEU A 102 9.00 6.82 16.34
C LEU A 102 9.34 5.81 15.24
N GLY A 103 10.61 5.40 15.15
CA GLY A 103 11.05 4.38 14.20
C GLY A 103 10.37 3.03 14.44
N THR A 104 10.26 2.62 15.71
CA THR A 104 9.57 1.39 16.13
C THR A 104 8.08 1.46 15.83
N LEU A 105 7.41 2.57 16.17
CA LEU A 105 5.99 2.74 15.83
C LEU A 105 5.76 2.68 14.31
N GLY A 106 6.61 3.33 13.52
CA GLY A 106 6.57 3.25 12.06
C GLY A 106 6.68 1.80 11.55
N LEU A 107 7.60 1.01 12.12
CA LEU A 107 7.75 -0.40 11.79
C LEU A 107 6.53 -1.25 12.23
N THR A 108 5.95 -0.97 13.40
CA THR A 108 4.75 -1.65 13.90
C THR A 108 3.57 -1.44 12.96
N PHE A 109 3.30 -0.19 12.55
CA PHE A 109 2.23 0.11 11.60
C PHE A 109 2.48 -0.48 10.21
N ALA A 110 3.74 -0.56 9.77
CA ALA A 110 4.09 -1.25 8.53
C ALA A 110 3.74 -2.74 8.60
N GLY A 111 4.00 -3.39 9.74
CA GLY A 111 3.63 -4.78 9.98
C GLY A 111 2.11 -5.00 10.01
N ILE A 112 1.36 -4.12 10.67
CA ILE A 112 -0.11 -4.15 10.69
C ILE A 112 -0.66 -4.03 9.26
N SER A 113 -0.20 -3.03 8.51
CA SER A 113 -0.58 -2.82 7.12
C SER A 113 -0.30 -4.06 6.25
N ALA A 114 0.90 -4.62 6.37
CA ALA A 114 1.28 -5.83 5.63
C ALA A 114 0.35 -7.01 5.96
N ALA A 115 0.07 -7.25 7.24
CA ALA A 115 -0.80 -8.35 7.65
C ALA A 115 -2.24 -8.18 7.14
N VAL A 116 -2.81 -6.98 7.29
CA VAL A 116 -4.19 -6.69 6.85
C VAL A 116 -4.32 -6.85 5.34
N LEU A 117 -3.49 -6.16 4.56
CA LEU A 117 -3.57 -6.20 3.09
C LEU A 117 -3.26 -7.59 2.52
N MET A 118 -2.32 -8.34 3.13
CA MET A 118 -2.08 -9.72 2.71
C MET A 118 -3.31 -10.59 2.90
N VAL A 119 -3.95 -10.55 4.07
CA VAL A 119 -5.15 -11.34 4.34
C VAL A 119 -6.26 -10.94 3.37
N ASP A 120 -6.43 -9.65 3.17
CA ASP A 120 -7.52 -9.10 2.36
C ASP A 120 -7.42 -9.52 0.89
N TYR A 121 -6.26 -9.30 0.27
CA TYR A 121 -6.01 -9.77 -1.10
C TYR A 121 -6.05 -11.29 -1.20
N TYR A 122 -5.58 -12.01 -0.17
CA TYR A 122 -5.64 -13.48 -0.15
C TYR A 122 -7.07 -14.01 -0.19
N VAL A 123 -7.97 -13.37 0.56
CA VAL A 123 -9.41 -13.69 0.53
C VAL A 123 -10.00 -13.46 -0.85
N GLN A 124 -9.63 -12.37 -1.55
CA GLN A 124 -10.13 -12.11 -2.89
C GLN A 124 -9.79 -13.23 -3.88
N PHE A 125 -8.52 -13.62 -4.00
CA PHE A 125 -8.14 -14.60 -5.02
C PHE A 125 -8.44 -16.05 -4.63
N THR A 126 -8.46 -16.39 -3.33
CA THR A 126 -8.71 -17.79 -2.90
C THR A 126 -10.16 -18.09 -2.61
N THR A 127 -10.88 -17.13 -2.02
CA THR A 127 -12.27 -17.33 -1.60
C THR A 127 -13.21 -16.70 -2.61
N VAL A 128 -13.16 -15.38 -2.81
CA VAL A 128 -14.13 -14.67 -3.65
C VAL A 128 -14.10 -15.15 -5.09
N GLN A 129 -12.92 -15.14 -5.70
CA GLN A 129 -12.72 -15.57 -7.08
C GLN A 129 -13.13 -17.03 -7.29
N THR A 130 -12.72 -17.94 -6.39
CA THR A 130 -13.03 -19.37 -6.49
C THR A 130 -14.53 -19.62 -6.39
N SER A 131 -15.19 -18.97 -5.43
CA SER A 131 -16.63 -19.15 -5.21
C SER A 131 -17.46 -18.58 -6.37
N LEU A 132 -17.05 -17.44 -6.96
CA LEU A 132 -17.67 -16.92 -8.19
C LEU A 132 -17.61 -17.95 -9.33
N VAL A 133 -16.42 -18.51 -9.59
CA VAL A 133 -16.21 -19.49 -10.69
C VAL A 133 -16.99 -20.79 -10.46
N LYS A 134 -17.15 -21.20 -9.20
CA LYS A 134 -17.88 -22.43 -8.85
C LYS A 134 -19.39 -22.22 -8.70
N GLY A 135 -19.88 -20.99 -8.80
CA GLY A 135 -21.28 -20.66 -8.53
C GLY A 135 -21.68 -20.83 -7.06
N GLU A 136 -20.71 -20.79 -6.13
CA GLU A 136 -20.92 -20.84 -4.68
C GLU A 136 -21.32 -19.45 -4.18
N LEU A 137 -22.51 -18.97 -4.56
CA LEU A 137 -22.94 -17.58 -4.37
C LEU A 137 -23.67 -17.33 -3.04
N ASP A 138 -24.00 -18.39 -2.32
CA ASP A 138 -24.67 -18.33 -1.01
C ASP A 138 -23.69 -17.96 0.12
N GLY A 139 -24.19 -17.34 1.20
CA GLY A 139 -23.42 -17.21 2.45
C GLY A 139 -22.61 -15.93 2.68
N GLY A 140 -22.94 -14.83 1.99
CA GLY A 140 -22.35 -13.50 2.27
C GLY A 140 -21.12 -13.15 1.44
N LEU A 141 -20.94 -13.81 0.28
CA LEU A 141 -19.87 -13.53 -0.68
C LEU A 141 -19.80 -12.04 -1.06
N SER A 142 -20.95 -11.37 -1.18
CA SER A 142 -21.06 -9.94 -1.48
C SER A 142 -20.39 -9.06 -0.42
N VAL A 143 -20.38 -9.44 0.86
CA VAL A 143 -19.70 -8.69 1.92
C VAL A 143 -18.18 -8.78 1.79
N LEU A 144 -17.68 -9.91 1.30
CA LEU A 144 -16.25 -10.12 1.08
C LEU A 144 -15.79 -9.60 -0.28
N SER A 145 -16.68 -9.23 -1.19
CA SER A 145 -16.34 -8.94 -2.58
C SER A 145 -15.75 -7.54 -2.77
N GLN A 146 -14.70 -7.40 -3.58
CA GLN A 146 -14.19 -6.08 -4.04
C GLN A 146 -15.25 -5.24 -4.75
N TYR A 147 -16.25 -5.88 -5.35
CA TYR A 147 -17.33 -5.19 -6.06
C TYR A 147 -18.36 -4.57 -5.12
N ASN A 148 -18.28 -4.80 -3.81
CA ASN A 148 -19.17 -4.16 -2.85
C ASN A 148 -18.51 -2.93 -2.23
N PRO A 149 -18.97 -1.70 -2.55
CA PRO A 149 -18.40 -0.46 -2.00
C PRO A 149 -18.57 -0.33 -0.48
N HIS A 150 -19.42 -1.16 0.11
CA HIS A 150 -19.67 -1.23 1.56
C HIS A 150 -19.18 -2.56 2.15
N GLY A 151 -18.40 -3.32 1.39
CA GLY A 151 -17.87 -4.62 1.78
C GLY A 151 -16.79 -4.52 2.86
N VAL A 152 -16.56 -5.64 3.53
CA VAL A 152 -15.44 -5.82 4.46
C VAL A 152 -14.10 -5.70 3.74
N PHE A 153 -14.04 -6.06 2.45
CA PHE A 153 -12.83 -5.88 1.63
C PHE A 153 -12.36 -4.42 1.61
N VAL A 154 -13.22 -3.51 1.10
CA VAL A 154 -12.92 -2.06 1.06
C VAL A 154 -12.55 -1.53 2.45
N ALA A 155 -13.28 -1.96 3.49
CA ALA A 155 -12.98 -1.55 4.87
C ALA A 155 -11.60 -2.04 5.37
N LEU A 156 -11.16 -3.23 4.97
CA LEU A 156 -9.85 -3.76 5.31
C LEU A 156 -8.74 -3.07 4.50
N GLU A 157 -8.95 -2.76 3.23
CA GLU A 157 -8.04 -1.94 2.45
C GLU A 157 -7.85 -0.56 3.06
N ASP A 158 -8.95 0.10 3.46
CA ASP A 158 -8.93 1.39 4.15
C ASP A 158 -8.04 1.35 5.40
N VAL A 159 -8.24 0.34 6.26
CA VAL A 159 -7.41 0.13 7.46
C VAL A 159 -5.95 -0.16 7.09
N GLY A 160 -5.73 -1.00 6.09
CA GLY A 160 -4.40 -1.41 5.63
C GLY A 160 -3.59 -0.24 5.09
N TYR A 161 -4.19 0.59 4.24
CA TYR A 161 -3.55 1.78 3.66
C TYR A 161 -3.45 2.95 4.63
N PHE A 162 -4.41 3.10 5.56
CA PHE A 162 -4.27 4.05 6.66
C PHE A 162 -3.06 3.68 7.55
N ALA A 163 -2.92 2.40 7.91
CA ALA A 163 -1.76 1.91 8.64
C ALA A 163 -0.44 2.10 7.85
N MET A 164 -0.45 1.87 6.53
CA MET A 164 0.72 2.14 5.68
C MET A 164 1.10 3.63 5.70
N SER A 165 0.10 4.51 5.63
CA SER A 165 0.28 5.96 5.65
C SER A 165 0.86 6.43 6.99
N LEU A 166 0.38 5.89 8.11
CA LEU A 166 0.99 6.11 9.43
C LEU A 166 2.43 5.61 9.48
N ALA A 167 2.70 4.42 8.92
CA ALA A 167 4.05 3.87 8.86
C ALA A 167 5.01 4.81 8.11
N PHE A 168 4.60 5.33 6.96
CA PHE A 168 5.37 6.32 6.21
C PHE A 168 5.57 7.61 7.00
N LEU A 169 4.51 8.18 7.57
CA LEU A 169 4.58 9.43 8.32
C LEU A 169 5.56 9.34 9.50
N LEU A 170 5.40 8.30 10.32
CA LEU A 170 6.23 8.06 11.51
C LEU A 170 7.68 7.75 11.13
N THR A 171 7.91 6.92 10.11
CA THR A 171 9.26 6.64 9.60
C THR A 171 9.91 7.91 9.07
N GLY A 172 9.17 8.74 8.33
CA GLY A 172 9.65 10.03 7.83
C GLY A 172 10.08 10.97 8.97
N PHE A 173 9.29 11.06 10.06
CA PHE A 173 9.69 11.83 11.24
C PHE A 173 10.87 11.21 12.00
N ALA A 174 10.98 9.88 12.03
CA ALA A 174 12.05 9.17 12.71
C ALA A 174 13.42 9.32 12.00
N LEU A 175 13.44 9.37 10.67
CA LEU A 175 14.67 9.45 9.89
C LEU A 175 15.49 10.72 10.17
N ALA A 176 16.81 10.54 10.18
CA ALA A 176 17.76 11.65 10.15
C ALA A 176 17.79 12.32 8.77
N ASP A 177 18.30 13.55 8.71
CA ASP A 177 18.41 14.38 7.50
C ASP A 177 19.86 14.69 7.10
N THR A 178 20.76 13.75 7.41
CA THR A 178 22.22 13.93 7.24
C THR A 178 22.64 13.99 5.77
N ARG A 179 22.01 13.18 4.90
CA ARG A 179 22.32 13.12 3.47
C ARG A 179 21.19 13.67 2.60
N ARG A 180 21.53 14.08 1.37
CA ARG A 180 20.52 14.53 0.39
C ARG A 180 19.47 13.45 0.09
N SER A 181 19.87 12.19 -0.08
CA SER A 181 18.95 11.08 -0.34
C SER A 181 18.02 10.82 0.86
N GLU A 182 18.55 10.84 2.09
CA GLU A 182 17.77 10.70 3.32
C GLU A 182 16.78 11.86 3.49
N ARG A 183 17.20 13.09 3.19
CA ARG A 183 16.31 14.27 3.19
C ARG A 183 15.15 14.15 2.22
N VAL A 184 15.44 13.67 1.00
CA VAL A 184 14.41 13.47 -0.02
C VAL A 184 13.46 12.35 0.41
N LEU A 185 13.98 11.20 0.83
CA LEU A 185 13.18 10.09 1.32
C LEU A 185 12.28 10.51 2.49
N ARG A 186 12.85 11.18 3.49
CA ARG A 186 12.12 11.73 4.63
C ARG A 186 10.94 12.61 4.20
N ARG A 187 11.17 13.55 3.28
CA ARG A 187 10.12 14.45 2.79
C ARG A 187 9.02 13.70 2.05
N ILE A 188 9.39 12.75 1.20
CA ILE A 188 8.42 11.92 0.48
C ILE A 188 7.55 11.14 1.46
N LEU A 189 8.17 10.45 2.43
CA LEU A 189 7.44 9.67 3.43
C LEU A 189 6.50 10.54 4.29
N ILE A 190 6.94 11.73 4.69
CA ILE A 190 6.09 12.68 5.44
C ILE A 190 4.91 13.16 4.58
N VAL A 191 5.16 13.58 3.34
CA VAL A 191 4.11 14.09 2.45
C VAL A 191 3.09 13.00 2.13
N VAL A 192 3.55 11.83 1.69
CA VAL A 192 2.69 10.67 1.38
C VAL A 192 1.91 10.24 2.61
N GLY A 193 2.57 10.09 3.76
CA GLY A 193 1.91 9.68 4.99
C GLY A 193 0.90 10.70 5.50
N ALA A 194 1.20 12.00 5.40
CA ALA A 194 0.27 13.07 5.78
C ALA A 194 -0.94 13.14 4.85
N LEU A 195 -0.74 12.95 3.53
CA LEU A 195 -1.83 12.89 2.56
C LEU A 195 -2.75 11.71 2.84
N GLY A 196 -2.21 10.49 3.04
CA GLY A 196 -3.03 9.31 3.33
C GLY A 196 -3.76 9.39 4.67
N VAL A 197 -3.08 9.78 5.75
CA VAL A 197 -3.71 9.93 7.07
C VAL A 197 -4.75 11.06 7.09
N GLY A 198 -4.45 12.19 6.43
CA GLY A 198 -5.33 13.35 6.37
C GLY A 198 -6.53 13.18 5.44
N ALA A 199 -6.41 12.34 4.41
CA ALA A 199 -7.47 12.08 3.45
C ALA A 199 -8.72 11.46 4.10
N LEU A 200 -8.56 10.47 4.97
CA LEU A 200 -9.70 9.79 5.60
C LEU A 200 -10.62 10.76 6.38
N PRO A 201 -10.16 11.52 7.39
CA PRO A 201 -11.03 12.44 8.12
C PRO A 201 -11.58 13.55 7.22
N LEU A 202 -10.83 13.99 6.20
CA LEU A 202 -11.31 14.97 5.23
C LEU A 202 -12.47 14.43 4.38
N LEU A 203 -12.35 13.20 3.87
CA LEU A 203 -13.39 12.56 3.07
C LEU A 203 -14.60 12.21 3.93
N VAL A 204 -14.41 11.73 5.16
CA VAL A 204 -15.52 11.56 6.12
C VAL A 204 -16.25 12.87 6.38
N ALA A 205 -15.54 13.98 6.55
CA ALA A 205 -16.15 15.29 6.82
C ALA A 205 -16.86 15.90 5.60
N THR A 206 -16.48 15.52 4.38
CA THR A 206 -17.00 16.12 3.14
C THR A 206 -18.03 15.26 2.42
N LEU A 207 -17.86 13.94 2.43
CA LEU A 207 -18.71 12.97 1.74
C LEU A 207 -19.58 12.13 2.70
N GLY A 208 -19.18 11.97 3.96
CA GLY A 208 -19.95 11.22 4.95
C GLY A 208 -20.18 9.76 4.52
N THR A 209 -21.44 9.37 4.36
CA THR A 209 -21.85 8.02 3.93
C THR A 209 -21.59 7.75 2.45
N GLU A 210 -21.43 8.79 1.64
CA GLU A 210 -21.19 8.70 0.19
C GLU A 210 -19.69 8.52 -0.13
N MET A 211 -18.85 8.31 0.89
CA MET A 211 -17.41 8.10 0.68
C MET A 211 -17.15 6.84 -0.15
N GLU A 212 -17.94 5.78 0.06
CA GLU A 212 -17.76 4.46 -0.58
C GLU A 212 -16.26 4.07 -0.58
N TYR A 213 -15.70 3.60 -1.70
CA TYR A 213 -14.26 3.28 -1.82
C TYR A 213 -13.39 4.50 -2.21
N SER A 214 -13.89 5.73 -2.14
CA SER A 214 -13.13 6.92 -2.58
C SER A 214 -11.84 7.11 -1.78
N TYR A 215 -11.87 6.78 -0.48
CA TYR A 215 -10.67 6.82 0.35
C TYR A 215 -9.68 5.70 -0.03
N GLU A 216 -10.16 4.47 -0.19
CA GLU A 216 -9.37 3.32 -0.67
C GLU A 216 -8.55 3.68 -1.92
N VAL A 217 -9.22 4.14 -3.00
CA VAL A 217 -8.57 4.49 -4.27
C VAL A 217 -7.48 5.53 -4.08
N LEU A 218 -7.78 6.59 -3.31
CA LEU A 218 -6.85 7.68 -3.05
C LEU A 218 -5.65 7.20 -2.23
N ALA A 219 -5.91 6.46 -1.14
CA ALA A 219 -4.90 5.98 -0.22
C ALA A 219 -3.98 4.95 -0.91
N LEU A 220 -4.55 4.00 -1.66
CA LEU A 220 -3.83 3.06 -2.51
C LEU A 220 -2.90 3.79 -3.47
N THR A 221 -3.43 4.77 -4.22
CA THR A 221 -2.67 5.56 -5.19
C THR A 221 -1.47 6.26 -4.55
N VAL A 222 -1.73 6.99 -3.46
CA VAL A 222 -0.70 7.74 -2.73
C VAL A 222 0.35 6.79 -2.14
N CYS A 223 -0.09 5.70 -1.50
CA CYS A 223 0.80 4.71 -0.90
C CYS A 223 1.69 4.01 -1.93
N TRP A 224 1.15 3.61 -3.08
CA TRP A 224 1.92 2.91 -4.11
C TRP A 224 2.94 3.83 -4.78
N LEU A 225 2.60 5.09 -5.02
CA LEU A 225 3.56 6.10 -5.49
C LEU A 225 4.67 6.33 -4.48
N GLY A 226 4.31 6.47 -3.19
CA GLY A 226 5.27 6.60 -2.10
C GLY A 226 6.19 5.39 -1.96
N ALA A 227 5.63 4.19 -2.02
CA ALA A 227 6.36 2.92 -1.96
C ALA A 227 7.34 2.77 -3.14
N THR A 228 6.91 3.13 -4.36
CA THR A 228 7.76 3.14 -5.56
C THR A 228 8.95 4.09 -5.38
N ALA A 229 8.69 5.32 -4.95
CA ALA A 229 9.74 6.31 -4.72
C ALA A 229 10.70 5.90 -3.59
N ALA A 230 10.17 5.35 -2.50
CA ALA A 230 10.96 4.84 -1.39
C ALA A 230 11.86 3.67 -1.82
N GLY A 231 11.31 2.72 -2.58
CA GLY A 231 12.03 1.58 -3.14
C GLY A 231 13.21 2.02 -4.02
N ILE A 232 13.00 2.98 -4.92
CA ILE A 232 14.05 3.55 -5.78
C ILE A 232 15.16 4.17 -4.93
N LEU A 233 14.81 5.03 -3.97
CA LEU A 233 15.79 5.74 -3.15
C LEU A 233 16.62 4.79 -2.28
N VAL A 234 16.00 3.76 -1.71
CA VAL A 234 16.69 2.72 -0.93
C VAL A 234 17.56 1.86 -1.83
N GLY A 235 17.06 1.44 -3.00
CA GLY A 235 17.81 0.71 -4.02
C GLY A 235 19.07 1.44 -4.48
N LEU A 236 18.99 2.76 -4.64
CA LEU A 236 20.13 3.62 -4.98
C LEU A 236 21.09 3.82 -3.79
N ALA A 237 20.56 4.01 -2.57
CA ALA A 237 21.37 4.24 -1.36
C ALA A 237 22.17 3.01 -0.89
N SER A 238 21.82 1.80 -1.36
CA SER A 238 22.56 0.56 -1.12
C SER A 238 23.69 0.29 -2.12
N ARG A 239 23.84 1.10 -3.18
CA ARG A 239 24.95 0.93 -4.13
C ARG A 239 26.28 1.35 -3.48
N PRO A 240 27.36 0.57 -3.61
CA PRO A 240 28.69 1.04 -3.22
C PRO A 240 29.06 2.26 -4.07
N TYR A 241 29.64 3.29 -3.45
CA TYR A 241 30.22 4.41 -4.18
C TYR A 241 31.23 3.85 -5.18
N ARG A 242 31.03 4.10 -6.48
CA ARG A 242 32.08 3.91 -7.47
C ARG A 242 33.09 5.04 -7.23
N ALA A 243 34.28 4.68 -6.76
CA ALA A 243 35.43 5.58 -6.69
C ALA A 243 35.90 5.95 -8.09
#